data_AF-A0A844WYK9-F1
#
_entry.id   AF-A0A844WYK9-F1
#
_cell.length_a   1.000
_cell.length_b   1.000
_cell.length_c   1.000
_cell.angle_alpha   90.00
_cell.angle_beta   90.00
_cell.angle_gamma   90.00
#
_symmetry.space_group_name_H-M   'P 1'
#
loop_
_entity.id
_entity.type
_entity.pdbx_description
1 polymer ?
#
loop_
_entity_poly.entity_id
_entity_poly.type
_entity_poly.pdbx_seq_one_letter_code
_entity_poly.pdbx_strand_id
1 'polypeptide(L)'
;MTKSNYSECNRAFMKYILFILISISGAFSSICEASMPPACDSKETEKVLLFLARKYIDPLWIGKNRRFTGTQTLSANKEAEEYQCRTRFLYTMVGDSKNHVITYTIYWNDPVKKQFSVELNSISNNR
;
A
#
# COMPACT_ATOMS: atom_id res chain seq x y z
N MET A 1 11.02 33.27 -30.56
CA MET A 1 9.99 32.39 -31.16
C MET A 1 10.12 31.03 -30.52
N THR A 2 9.11 30.66 -29.75
CA THR A 2 9.00 29.46 -28.90
C THR A 2 8.72 28.21 -29.75
N LYS A 3 9.43 27.11 -29.50
CA LYS A 3 8.90 25.75 -29.75
C LYS A 3 9.26 24.83 -28.58
N SER A 4 8.23 24.63 -27.77
CA SER A 4 8.05 23.64 -26.72
C SER A 4 8.36 22.23 -27.24
N ASN A 5 9.21 21.48 -26.52
CA ASN A 5 9.26 20.03 -26.60
C ASN A 5 8.65 19.45 -25.31
N TYR A 6 7.33 19.32 -25.35
CA TYR A 6 6.42 18.82 -24.32
C TYR A 6 6.57 17.30 -24.05
N SER A 7 7.72 16.70 -24.38
CA SER A 7 7.87 15.24 -24.45
C SER A 7 8.61 14.61 -23.27
N GLU A 8 9.29 15.39 -22.41
CA GLU A 8 10.03 14.83 -21.27
C GLU A 8 9.28 14.91 -19.94
N CYS A 9 8.22 15.73 -19.84
CA CYS A 9 7.46 15.90 -18.59
C CYS A 9 6.56 14.68 -18.26
N ASN A 10 6.17 13.91 -19.28
CA ASN A 10 5.28 12.75 -19.10
C ASN A 10 6.00 11.48 -18.61
N ARG A 11 7.34 11.43 -18.62
CA ARG A 11 8.08 10.24 -18.13
C ARG A 11 8.34 10.27 -16.63
N ALA A 12 8.33 11.45 -16.01
CA ALA A 12 8.43 11.62 -14.56
C ALA A 12 7.08 11.43 -13.86
N PHE A 13 5.97 11.80 -14.51
CA PHE A 13 4.64 11.81 -13.88
C PHE A 13 4.07 10.42 -13.55
N MET A 14 4.58 9.34 -14.15
CA MET A 14 4.16 7.97 -13.86
C MET A 14 5.04 7.23 -12.84
N LYS A 15 6.14 7.84 -12.36
CA LYS A 15 7.02 7.26 -11.33
C LYS A 15 6.70 7.72 -9.91
N TYR A 16 5.93 8.79 -9.74
CA TYR A 16 5.48 9.25 -8.43
C TYR A 16 4.18 8.59 -8.05
N ILE A 17 4.30 7.31 -7.68
CA ILE A 17 3.32 6.58 -6.90
C ILE A 17 2.98 7.42 -5.67
N LEU A 18 1.80 8.03 -5.70
CA LEU A 18 0.95 8.34 -4.56
C LEU A 18 1.66 8.87 -3.28
N PHE A 19 2.11 10.12 -3.32
CA PHE A 19 2.45 10.88 -2.11
C PHE A 19 1.16 11.32 -1.39
N ILE A 20 0.81 10.69 -0.27
CA ILE A 20 -0.23 11.22 0.64
C ILE A 20 0.46 11.89 1.83
N LEU A 21 0.58 13.21 1.79
CA LEU A 21 1.03 14.07 2.90
C LEU A 21 -0.14 14.28 3.87
N ILE A 22 -0.14 13.58 5.02
CA ILE A 22 -1.07 13.87 6.12
C ILE A 22 -0.31 14.69 7.16
N SER A 23 -0.46 16.02 7.11
CA SER A 23 0.00 16.93 8.16
C SER A 23 -1.04 16.99 9.27
N ILE A 24 -0.92 16.15 10.30
CA ILE A 24 -1.65 16.33 11.55
C ILE A 24 -0.68 16.88 12.59
N SER A 25 -0.83 18.17 12.84
CA SER A 25 -0.28 18.87 14.00
C SER A 25 -0.86 18.29 15.28
N GLY A 26 -0.01 17.65 16.09
CA GLY A 26 -0.34 17.15 17.42
C GLY A 26 0.94 16.86 18.18
N ALA A 27 1.39 17.83 18.97
CA ALA A 27 2.52 17.69 19.86
C ALA A 27 2.13 16.83 21.07
N PHE A 28 2.62 15.60 21.12
CA PHE A 28 2.87 14.87 22.36
C PHE A 28 4.14 14.03 22.17
N SER A 29 5.16 14.38 22.93
CA SER A 29 6.45 13.70 23.01
C SER A 29 6.35 12.49 23.96
N SER A 30 6.29 11.30 23.37
CA SER A 30 6.78 10.04 23.96
C SER A 30 7.92 9.56 23.08
N ILE A 31 9.16 9.53 23.60
CA ILE A 31 10.35 9.09 22.87
C ILE A 31 10.50 7.56 23.03
N CYS A 32 10.84 6.89 21.92
CA CYS A 32 11.12 5.45 21.68
C CYS A 32 9.89 4.52 21.75
N GLU A 33 9.44 3.85 20.68
CA GLU A 33 10.13 3.28 19.53
C GLU A 33 9.46 3.66 18.21
N ALA A 34 10.16 4.38 17.34
CA ALA A 34 9.88 4.34 15.90
C ALA A 34 10.85 3.34 15.27
N SER A 35 10.79 2.06 15.65
CA SER A 35 11.78 1.07 15.23
C SER A 35 11.30 0.10 14.15
N MET A 36 10.07 0.23 13.66
CA MET A 36 9.55 -0.69 12.64
C MET A 36 8.55 -0.02 11.70
N PRO A 37 8.44 -0.49 10.44
CA PRO A 37 7.33 -0.12 9.55
C PRO A 37 5.97 -0.38 10.19
N PRO A 38 4.87 0.20 9.66
CA PRO A 38 3.55 -0.10 10.17
C PRO A 38 3.28 -1.62 10.05
N ALA A 39 2.53 -2.16 11.01
CA ALA A 39 2.14 -3.56 10.98
C ALA A 39 1.39 -3.92 9.69
N CYS A 40 1.44 -5.19 9.29
CA CYS A 40 0.74 -5.71 8.12
C CYS A 40 -0.77 -5.39 8.13
N ASP A 41 -1.40 -5.38 9.30
CA ASP A 41 -2.83 -5.11 9.48
C ASP A 41 -3.13 -3.70 9.98
N SER A 42 -2.16 -2.77 9.93
CA SER A 42 -2.40 -1.39 10.32
C SER A 42 -3.37 -0.69 9.35
N LYS A 43 -4.05 0.35 9.86
CA LYS A 43 -4.97 1.18 9.06
C LYS A 43 -4.25 1.91 7.93
N GLU A 44 -2.99 2.27 8.13
CA GLU A 44 -2.15 2.93 7.14
C GLU A 44 -1.82 1.96 5.99
N THR A 45 -1.40 0.74 6.32
CA THR A 45 -1.15 -0.33 5.35
C THR A 45 -2.43 -0.65 4.57
N GLU A 46 -3.57 -0.77 5.25
CA GLU A 46 -4.86 -1.05 4.60
C GLU A 46 -5.25 0.03 3.57
N LYS A 47 -5.04 1.31 3.87
CA LYS A 47 -5.30 2.40 2.91
C LYS A 47 -4.47 2.28 1.64
N VAL A 48 -3.18 1.96 1.78
CA VAL A 48 -2.29 1.76 0.64
C VAL A 48 -2.72 0.52 -0.16
N LEU A 49 -3.06 -0.57 0.53
CA LEU A 49 -3.56 -1.79 -0.11
C LEU A 49 -4.89 -1.56 -0.84
N LEU A 50 -5.81 -0.73 -0.31
CA LEU A 50 -7.04 -0.35 -1.03
C LEU A 50 -6.73 0.37 -2.34
N PHE A 51 -5.79 1.31 -2.32
CA PHE A 51 -5.36 2.01 -3.53
C PHE A 51 -4.75 1.03 -4.54
N LEU A 52 -3.90 0.11 -4.09
CA LEU A 52 -3.28 -0.91 -4.93
C LEU A 52 -4.30 -1.91 -5.48
N ALA A 53 -5.26 -2.35 -4.67
CA ALA A 53 -6.36 -3.20 -5.08
C ALA A 53 -7.23 -2.51 -6.15
N ARG A 54 -7.46 -1.19 -6.01
CA ARG A 54 -8.14 -0.40 -7.05
C ARG A 54 -7.35 -0.43 -8.33
N LYS A 55 -6.04 -0.28 -8.27
CA LYS A 55 -5.21 -0.20 -9.47
C LYS A 55 -5.07 -1.54 -10.20
N TYR A 56 -4.93 -2.64 -9.47
CA TYR A 56 -4.49 -3.93 -10.03
C TYR A 56 -5.52 -5.06 -9.97
N ILE A 57 -6.55 -4.97 -9.12
CA ILE A 57 -7.53 -6.06 -8.90
C ILE A 57 -8.92 -5.66 -9.42
N ASP A 58 -9.40 -4.48 -9.05
CA ASP A 58 -10.70 -3.93 -9.46
C ASP A 58 -10.53 -2.49 -10.03
N PRO A 59 -9.95 -2.33 -11.24
CA PRO A 59 -9.67 -1.03 -11.87
C PRO A 59 -10.86 -0.10 -11.98
N LEU A 60 -12.03 -0.66 -12.29
CA LEU A 60 -13.28 0.08 -12.45
C LEU A 60 -13.97 0.34 -11.11
N TRP A 61 -13.43 -0.20 -10.01
CA TRP A 61 -13.98 -0.09 -8.66
C TRP A 61 -15.47 -0.48 -8.60
N ILE A 62 -15.86 -1.54 -9.30
CA ILE A 62 -17.25 -2.01 -9.41
C ILE A 62 -17.62 -2.95 -8.24
N GLY A 63 -16.63 -3.63 -7.66
CA GLY A 63 -16.83 -4.50 -6.51
C GLY A 63 -17.53 -3.79 -5.33
N LYS A 64 -18.28 -4.54 -4.53
CA LYS A 64 -18.86 -4.03 -3.28
C LYS A 64 -18.33 -4.83 -2.09
N ASN A 65 -18.58 -4.33 -0.88
CA ASN A 65 -18.23 -5.02 0.37
C ASN A 65 -16.74 -5.42 0.44
N ARG A 66 -15.86 -4.51 -0.01
CA ARG A 66 -14.42 -4.71 -0.03
C ARG A 66 -13.88 -4.81 1.38
N ARG A 67 -13.09 -5.83 1.65
CA ARG A 67 -12.41 -5.99 2.94
C ARG A 67 -11.15 -6.82 2.82
N PHE A 68 -10.18 -6.53 3.66
CA PHE A 68 -9.03 -7.38 3.89
C PHE A 68 -9.30 -8.32 5.07
N THR A 69 -8.88 -9.57 4.97
CA THR A 69 -9.09 -10.59 6.01
C THR A 69 -7.89 -11.52 6.10
N GLY A 70 -7.69 -12.12 7.28
CA GLY A 70 -6.63 -13.10 7.51
C GLY A 70 -5.24 -12.55 7.20
N THR A 71 -4.99 -11.29 7.56
CA THR A 71 -3.67 -10.67 7.41
C THR A 71 -2.67 -11.36 8.33
N GLN A 72 -1.50 -11.70 7.79
CA GLN A 72 -0.43 -12.42 8.48
C GLN A 72 0.91 -11.80 8.11
N THR A 73 1.79 -11.64 9.10
CA THR A 73 3.21 -11.37 8.88
C THR A 73 3.90 -12.69 8.55
N LEU A 74 4.47 -12.80 7.36
CA LEU A 74 5.24 -13.97 6.91
C LEU A 74 6.67 -13.93 7.42
N SER A 75 7.29 -12.75 7.37
CA SER A 75 8.65 -12.52 7.87
C SER A 75 8.81 -11.08 8.32
N ALA A 76 9.73 -10.86 9.25
CA ALA A 76 10.10 -9.55 9.75
C ALA A 76 11.62 -9.42 9.77
N ASN A 77 12.15 -8.52 8.95
CA ASN A 77 13.56 -8.18 8.96
C ASN A 77 13.73 -6.85 9.69
N LYS A 78 14.23 -6.92 10.93
CA LYS A 78 14.43 -5.72 11.76
C LYS A 78 15.58 -4.86 11.26
N GLU A 79 16.61 -5.48 10.68
CA GLU A 79 17.80 -4.78 10.21
C GLU A 79 17.52 -4.00 8.93
N ALA A 80 16.68 -4.56 8.05
CA ALA A 80 16.24 -3.89 6.83
C ALA A 80 14.96 -3.05 7.02
N GLU A 81 14.39 -3.01 8.24
CA GLU A 81 13.13 -2.33 8.55
C GLU A 81 11.99 -2.73 7.58
N GLU A 82 11.83 -4.04 7.39
CA GLU A 82 10.94 -4.65 6.40
C GLU A 82 9.99 -5.68 7.02
N TYR A 83 8.74 -5.68 6.54
CA TYR A 83 7.77 -6.75 6.82
C TYR A 83 7.27 -7.38 5.54
N GLN A 84 7.41 -8.70 5.43
CA GLN A 84 6.71 -9.45 4.40
C GLN A 84 5.37 -9.91 4.96
N CYS A 85 4.31 -9.61 4.23
CA CYS A 85 2.94 -9.79 4.68
C CYS A 85 2.12 -10.57 3.65
N ARG A 86 1.06 -11.22 4.13
CA ARG A 86 0.03 -11.86 3.32
C ARG A 86 -1.34 -11.44 3.80
N THR A 87 -2.26 -11.14 2.90
CA THR A 87 -3.67 -10.89 3.25
C THR A 87 -4.61 -11.45 2.18
N ARG A 88 -5.89 -11.60 2.52
CA ARG A 88 -6.96 -11.92 1.55
C ARG A 88 -7.84 -10.71 1.33
N PHE A 89 -7.90 -10.23 0.09
CA PHE A 89 -8.83 -9.21 -0.34
C PHE A 89 -10.10 -9.86 -0.87
N LEU A 90 -11.24 -9.50 -0.29
CA LEU A 90 -12.57 -10.01 -0.63
C LEU A 90 -13.42 -8.86 -1.19
N TYR A 91 -14.14 -9.10 -2.27
CA TYR A 91 -15.15 -8.18 -2.79
C TYR A 91 -16.26 -8.94 -3.53
N THR A 92 -17.44 -8.36 -3.59
CA THR A 92 -18.60 -8.95 -4.28
C THR A 92 -18.80 -8.25 -5.62
N MET A 93 -18.80 -9.03 -6.71
CA MET A 93 -19.31 -8.62 -8.01
C MET A 93 -20.76 -9.08 -8.15
N VAL A 94 -21.50 -8.56 -9.14
CA VAL A 94 -22.90 -8.94 -9.36
C VAL A 94 -23.00 -10.48 -9.47
N GLY A 95 -23.61 -11.09 -8.46
CA GLY A 95 -23.85 -12.54 -8.40
C GLY A 95 -22.66 -13.42 -7.99
N ASP A 96 -21.47 -12.86 -7.70
CA ASP A 96 -20.29 -13.67 -7.38
C ASP A 96 -19.34 -13.01 -6.35
N SER A 97 -18.80 -13.81 -5.45
CA SER A 97 -17.80 -13.37 -4.47
C SER A 97 -16.41 -13.62 -5.04
N LYS A 98 -15.64 -12.54 -5.18
CA LYS A 98 -14.25 -12.60 -5.61
C LYS A 98 -13.33 -12.52 -4.41
N ASN A 99 -12.25 -13.29 -4.47
CA ASN A 99 -11.22 -13.28 -3.47
C ASN A 99 -9.84 -13.28 -4.15
N HIS A 100 -8.90 -12.57 -3.55
CA HIS A 100 -7.50 -12.50 -4.00
C HIS A 100 -6.60 -12.65 -2.80
N VAL A 101 -5.61 -13.51 -2.90
CA VAL A 101 -4.49 -13.56 -1.94
C VAL A 101 -3.44 -12.57 -2.44
N ILE A 102 -3.03 -11.67 -1.55
CA ILE A 102 -2.03 -10.64 -1.83
C ILE A 102 -0.86 -10.89 -0.91
N THR A 103 0.32 -11.06 -1.49
CA THR A 103 1.60 -11.03 -0.77
C THR A 103 2.29 -9.72 -1.08
N TYR A 104 2.76 -9.03 -0.06
CA TYR A 104 3.35 -7.69 -0.19
C TYR A 104 4.46 -7.48 0.84
N THR A 105 5.34 -6.52 0.57
CA THR A 105 6.40 -6.10 1.49
C THR A 105 6.17 -4.66 1.91
N ILE A 106 6.33 -4.37 3.19
CA ILE A 106 6.31 -3.00 3.75
C ILE A 106 7.75 -2.60 4.04
N TYR A 107 8.18 -1.45 3.51
CA TYR A 107 9.50 -0.86 3.76
C TYR A 107 9.34 0.42 4.56
N TRP A 108 10.16 0.61 5.59
CA TRP A 108 10.23 1.87 6.32
C TRP A 108 11.23 2.81 5.62
N ASN A 109 10.73 3.77 4.83
CA ASN A 109 11.60 4.62 4.01
C ASN A 109 12.30 5.71 4.83
N ASP A 110 11.56 6.32 5.76
CA ASP A 110 12.03 7.41 6.60
C ASP A 110 11.30 7.36 7.95
N PRO A 111 11.94 6.79 8.99
CA PRO A 111 11.38 6.72 10.33
C PRO A 111 11.00 8.07 10.92
N VAL A 112 11.81 9.11 10.67
CA VAL A 112 11.65 10.44 11.23
C VAL A 112 10.41 11.11 10.63
N LYS A 113 10.19 10.91 9.32
CA LYS A 113 9.00 11.42 8.62
C LYS A 113 7.81 10.45 8.66
N LYS A 114 7.94 9.30 9.32
CA LYS A 114 6.94 8.21 9.34
C LYS A 114 6.49 7.79 7.95
N GLN A 115 7.43 7.74 7.00
CA GLN A 115 7.14 7.37 5.61
C GLN A 115 7.47 5.90 5.39
N PHE A 116 6.57 5.21 4.70
CA PHE A 116 6.72 3.80 4.36
C PHE A 116 6.23 3.55 2.93
N SER A 117 6.76 2.49 2.33
CA SER A 117 6.33 1.98 1.02
C SER A 117 5.68 0.63 1.17
N VAL A 118 4.78 0.29 0.23
CA VAL A 118 4.24 -1.05 0.08
C VAL A 118 4.52 -1.52 -1.35
N GLU A 119 5.22 -2.64 -1.48
CA GLU A 119 5.44 -3.32 -2.76
C GLU A 119 4.58 -4.57 -2.85
N LEU A 120 3.89 -4.75 -3.97
CA LEU A 120 3.14 -5.97 -4.25
C LEU A 120 4.09 -7.03 -4.80
N ASN A 121 4.29 -8.10 -4.04
CA ASN A 121 5.11 -9.24 -4.49
C ASN A 121 4.31 -10.15 -5.42
N SER A 122 3.06 -10.45 -5.07
CA SER A 122 2.16 -11.25 -5.89
C SER A 122 0.69 -11.04 -5.56
N ILE A 123 -0.16 -11.28 -6.57
CA ILE A 123 -1.62 -11.36 -6.45
C ILE A 123 -2.04 -12.69 -7.08
N SER A 124 -2.79 -13.50 -6.36
CA SER A 124 -3.34 -14.75 -6.88
C SER A 124 -4.82 -14.89 -6.54
N ASN A 125 -5.57 -15.50 -7.46
CA ASN A 125 -6.95 -15.90 -7.20
C ASN A 125 -6.94 -17.16 -6.35
N ASN A 126 -7.70 -17.20 -5.25
CA ASN A 126 -8.00 -18.48 -4.61
C ASN A 126 -9.14 -19.11 -5.43
N ARG A 127 -8.80 -20.09 -6.27
CA ARG A 127 -9.79 -20.93 -6.97
C ARG A 127 -10.54 -21.81 -5.97
#